data_AF-A0A662V8C7-F1
#
_entry.id   AF-A0A662V8C7-F1
#
_cell.length_a   1.000
_cell.length_b   1.000
_cell.length_c   1.000
_cell.angle_alpha   90.00
_cell.angle_beta   90.00
_cell.angle_gamma   90.00
#
_symmetry.space_group_name_H-M   'P 1'
#
loop_
_entity.id
_entity.type
_entity.pdbx_description
1 polymer ?
#
loop_
_entity_poly.entity_id
_entity_poly.type
_entity_poly.pdbx_seq_one_letter_code
_entity_poly.pdbx_strand_id
1 'polypeptide(L)'
;MLGFFKRGKKREEPRESEADIYREIVSEAAKAYRAVKRGFRPPPGFREVESYHLYEPWARARILQNPETGETLYWIDEIPMSAMERNIYSRIMDILYWELRPPPMGVDPTEYFRREARRIVIRYRLRLGRTPGVSWAKILYYVERDTIGFGPIDPLMRDPNIEDISCDGVGRRIYVWHRRYEYIPTNLVFNSEEELDALIVKLVHMAGKHVSVAFPIVDAILPGGHRLAVTYRKEVSTSGSTFTIRKFREDPITIVDMIRWGTVSPEVAAYLWMLIEHKMTGLVIGVTGAGKTSTLNALATLLRPTLKVVTIEDTPELRLPLENWVQLVSRPSYGIGIEKIGEVTLYDLIKVSLRYRPDIIIVGEVRGEEAYVLFQ
;
A
#
# COMPACT_ATOMS: atom_id res chain seq x y z
N MET A 1 21.33 60.57 -29.47
CA MET A 1 22.63 61.01 -28.95
C MET A 1 22.74 60.50 -27.51
N LEU A 2 23.72 59.61 -27.25
CA LEU A 2 24.35 59.13 -25.99
C LEU A 2 23.56 59.23 -24.64
N GLY A 3 23.59 58.25 -23.74
CA GLY A 3 24.40 57.04 -23.65
C GLY A 3 24.25 56.29 -22.30
N PHE A 4 24.65 55.02 -22.34
CA PHE A 4 25.26 54.18 -21.29
C PHE A 4 24.92 54.40 -19.81
N PHE A 5 24.36 53.38 -19.13
CA PHE A 5 24.96 52.82 -17.91
C PHE A 5 24.59 51.34 -17.67
N LYS A 6 25.58 50.49 -17.96
CA LYS A 6 25.99 49.23 -17.32
C LYS A 6 24.93 48.23 -16.80
N ARG A 7 24.94 47.07 -17.46
CA ARG A 7 24.76 45.71 -16.92
C ARG A 7 25.20 45.58 -15.45
N GLY A 8 24.25 45.44 -14.54
CA GLY A 8 24.45 44.78 -13.24
C GLY A 8 24.18 43.29 -13.39
N LYS A 9 25.23 42.48 -13.60
CA LYS A 9 25.19 41.05 -13.33
C LYS A 9 24.76 40.88 -11.87
N LYS A 10 23.52 40.44 -11.60
CA LYS A 10 23.23 39.80 -10.32
C LYS A 10 24.10 38.55 -10.31
N ARG A 11 25.13 38.58 -9.47
CA ARG A 11 25.96 37.42 -9.14
C ARG A 11 25.00 36.34 -8.65
N GLU A 12 24.86 35.27 -9.43
CA GLU A 12 24.53 33.96 -8.90
C GLU A 12 25.71 33.56 -8.00
N GLU A 13 25.60 33.89 -6.72
CA GLU A 13 26.44 33.27 -5.69
C GLU A 13 26.03 31.80 -5.54
N PRO A 14 26.99 30.92 -5.26
CA PRO A 14 26.98 29.56 -5.77
C PRO A 14 25.93 28.68 -5.09
N ARG A 15 25.31 27.81 -5.90
CA ARG A 15 24.49 26.67 -5.48
C ARG A 15 25.30 25.74 -4.57
N GLU A 16 25.40 26.05 -3.28
CA GLU A 16 25.50 25.00 -2.25
C GLU A 16 24.24 24.16 -2.41
N SER A 17 24.40 23.00 -3.05
CA SER A 17 23.32 22.42 -3.84
C SER A 17 22.25 21.86 -2.91
N GLU A 18 20.97 21.98 -3.26
CA GLU A 18 19.87 21.33 -2.53
C GLU A 18 20.16 19.82 -2.29
N ALA A 19 20.97 19.20 -3.16
CA ALA A 19 21.45 17.83 -3.02
C ALA A 19 22.45 17.63 -1.86
N ASP A 20 23.25 18.62 -1.49
CA ASP A 20 24.16 18.55 -0.33
C ASP A 20 23.38 18.60 0.98
N ILE A 21 22.38 19.48 1.04
CA ILE A 21 21.45 19.59 2.17
C ILE A 21 20.63 18.30 2.31
N TYR A 22 20.16 17.73 1.19
CA TYR A 22 19.48 16.46 1.19
C TYR A 22 20.38 15.33 1.70
N ARG A 23 21.63 15.26 1.23
CA ARG A 23 22.62 14.28 1.73
C ARG A 23 22.89 14.43 3.22
N GLU A 24 22.95 15.67 3.72
CA GLU A 24 23.08 15.94 5.15
C GLU A 24 21.86 15.45 5.94
N ILE A 25 20.64 15.75 5.47
CA ILE A 25 19.38 15.25 6.05
C ILE A 25 19.38 13.71 6.09
N VAL A 26 19.76 13.06 4.99
CA VAL A 26 19.87 11.59 4.95
C VAL A 26 20.93 11.07 5.93
N SER A 27 22.05 11.79 6.09
CA SER A 27 23.08 11.43 7.08
C SER A 27 22.63 11.60 8.54
N GLU A 28 21.73 12.54 8.82
CA GLU A 28 21.09 12.69 10.13
C GLU A 28 20.21 11.48 10.46
N ALA A 29 19.54 10.89 9.46
CA ALA A 29 18.80 9.65 9.64
C ALA A 29 19.69 8.52 10.19
N ALA A 30 20.90 8.38 9.65
CA ALA A 30 21.87 7.39 10.14
C ALA A 30 22.37 7.68 11.57
N LYS A 31 22.42 8.95 12.00
CA LYS A 31 22.71 9.32 13.40
C LYS A 31 21.51 9.05 14.32
N ALA A 32 20.29 9.36 13.85
CA ALA A 32 19.06 9.02 14.55
C ALA A 32 18.95 7.50 14.77
N TYR A 33 19.29 6.69 13.77
CA TYR A 33 19.38 5.22 13.88
C TYR A 33 20.23 4.76 15.07
N ARG A 34 21.38 5.40 15.30
CA ARG A 34 22.27 5.07 16.43
C ARG A 34 21.69 5.49 17.79
N ALA A 35 20.88 6.55 17.83
CA ALA A 35 20.21 7.03 19.05
C ALA A 35 18.98 6.20 19.43
N VAL A 36 18.26 5.65 18.44
CA VAL A 36 17.02 4.83 18.61
C VAL A 36 17.29 3.50 19.32
N LYS A 37 18.54 3.04 19.41
CA LYS A 37 18.92 1.85 20.19
C LYS A 37 18.63 1.96 21.70
N ARG A 38 18.14 3.09 22.21
CA ARG A 38 17.79 3.28 23.62
C ARG A 38 16.32 3.66 23.81
N GLY A 39 15.54 2.72 24.34
CA GLY A 39 14.56 3.03 25.38
C GLY A 39 13.08 2.76 25.11
N PHE A 40 12.70 1.92 24.13
CA PHE A 40 11.31 1.43 24.11
C PHE A 40 11.01 0.69 25.42
N ARG A 41 9.93 1.10 26.09
CA ARG A 41 9.39 0.41 27.26
C ARG A 41 8.01 -0.10 26.89
N PRO A 42 7.78 -1.42 26.88
CA PRO A 42 6.45 -1.98 26.69
C PRO A 42 5.45 -1.37 27.69
N PRO A 43 4.16 -1.30 27.32
CA PRO A 43 3.12 -0.93 28.27
C PRO A 43 3.09 -1.91 29.46
N PRO A 44 2.59 -1.48 30.63
CA PRO A 44 2.55 -2.31 31.83
C PRO A 44 1.90 -3.68 31.56
N GLY A 45 2.53 -4.75 32.04
CA GLY A 45 2.06 -6.13 31.85
C GLY A 45 2.48 -6.78 30.53
N PHE A 46 3.06 -6.04 29.58
CA PHE A 46 3.51 -6.61 28.30
C PHE A 46 5.02 -6.81 28.25
N ARG A 47 5.46 -7.83 27.52
CA ARG A 47 6.86 -8.09 27.19
C ARG A 47 7.03 -8.15 25.67
N GLU A 48 8.15 -7.65 25.18
CA GLU A 48 8.48 -7.76 23.74
C GLU A 48 8.89 -9.20 23.43
N VAL A 49 8.19 -9.81 22.47
CA VAL A 49 8.46 -11.16 21.97
C VAL A 49 9.29 -11.10 20.69
N GLU A 50 8.98 -10.14 19.82
CA GLU A 50 9.61 -10.00 18.52
C GLU A 50 9.66 -8.52 18.12
N SER A 51 10.74 -8.11 17.43
CA SER A 51 10.75 -6.82 16.74
C SER A 51 11.55 -6.85 15.45
N TYR A 52 11.05 -6.12 14.45
CA TYR A 52 11.68 -6.00 13.14
C TYR A 52 11.44 -4.62 12.54
N HIS A 53 12.23 -4.27 11.53
CA HIS A 53 12.19 -2.96 10.89
C HIS A 53 11.12 -2.93 9.80
N LEU A 54 10.32 -1.85 9.80
CA LEU A 54 9.34 -1.57 8.75
C LEU A 54 9.88 -0.55 7.75
N TYR A 55 10.58 0.46 8.28
CA TYR A 55 11.25 1.48 7.49
C TYR A 55 12.40 2.05 8.31
N GLU A 56 13.64 1.68 7.98
CA GLU A 56 14.80 2.12 8.74
C GLU A 56 15.11 3.60 8.48
N PRO A 57 15.46 4.40 9.52
CA PRO A 57 15.40 4.14 10.97
C PRO A 57 14.04 4.41 11.64
N TRP A 58 13.06 4.89 10.88
CA TRP A 58 11.91 5.64 11.36
C TRP A 58 10.80 4.84 12.01
N ALA A 59 10.57 3.60 11.55
CA ALA A 59 9.45 2.77 11.98
C ALA A 59 9.87 1.31 12.20
N ARG A 60 9.38 0.74 13.31
CA ARG A 60 9.55 -0.66 13.68
C ARG A 60 8.21 -1.28 14.08
N ALA A 61 8.07 -2.56 13.81
CA ALA A 61 7.04 -3.39 14.42
C ALA A 61 7.61 -4.02 15.69
N ARG A 62 6.82 -4.03 16.76
CA ARG A 62 7.12 -4.80 17.96
C ARG A 62 5.90 -5.63 18.33
N ILE A 63 6.07 -6.94 18.43
CA ILE A 63 5.03 -7.84 18.91
C ILE A 63 5.20 -7.97 20.41
N LEU A 64 4.18 -7.54 21.15
CA LEU A 64 4.17 -7.55 22.59
C LEU A 64 3.18 -8.59 23.08
N GLN A 65 3.53 -9.35 24.11
CA GLN A 65 2.64 -10.34 24.71
C GLN A 65 2.56 -10.13 26.21
N ASN A 66 1.36 -10.21 26.74
CA ASN A 66 1.13 -10.27 28.18
C ASN A 66 1.31 -11.72 28.65
N PRO A 67 2.31 -12.03 29.51
CA PRO A 67 2.58 -13.39 29.95
C PRO A 67 1.51 -13.96 30.89
N GLU A 68 0.67 -13.11 31.49
CA GLU A 68 -0.42 -13.55 32.39
C GLU A 68 -1.70 -13.87 31.62
N THR A 69 -2.06 -13.06 30.62
CA THR A 69 -3.32 -13.20 29.87
C THR A 69 -3.16 -13.88 28.51
N GLY A 70 -1.95 -13.96 27.98
CA GLY A 70 -1.66 -14.41 26.62
C GLY A 70 -2.02 -13.38 25.53
N GLU A 71 -2.55 -12.21 25.92
CA GLU A 71 -2.93 -11.14 24.99
C GLU A 71 -1.72 -10.67 24.18
N THR A 72 -1.87 -10.62 22.86
CA THR A 72 -0.82 -10.20 21.94
C THR A 72 -1.21 -8.87 21.30
N LEU A 73 -0.25 -7.96 21.18
CA LEU A 73 -0.45 -6.61 20.66
C LEU A 73 0.61 -6.27 19.63
N TYR A 74 0.18 -5.71 18.51
CA TYR A 74 1.05 -5.17 17.48
C TYR A 74 1.38 -3.71 17.79
N TRP A 75 2.62 -3.41 18.16
CA TRP A 75 3.03 -2.06 18.50
C TRP A 75 3.82 -1.42 17.35
N ILE A 76 3.25 -0.38 16.75
CA ILE A 76 3.93 0.51 15.81
C ILE A 76 4.81 1.45 16.63
N ASP A 77 6.12 1.29 16.48
CA ASP A 77 7.14 2.14 17.10
C ASP A 77 7.74 3.07 16.04
N GLU A 78 7.09 4.21 15.84
CA GLU A 78 7.59 5.33 15.03
C GLU A 78 8.33 6.34 15.91
N ILE A 79 9.43 6.91 15.42
CA ILE A 79 10.18 7.93 16.18
C ILE A 79 9.33 9.19 16.34
N PRO A 80 8.92 9.57 17.56
CA PRO A 80 8.01 10.70 17.76
C PRO A 80 8.69 12.04 17.42
N MET A 81 7.89 12.96 16.87
CA MET A 81 8.28 14.37 16.75
C MET A 81 8.22 15.07 18.10
N SER A 82 9.22 15.91 18.37
CA SER A 82 9.17 16.91 19.44
C SER A 82 8.11 17.97 19.13
N ALA A 83 7.71 18.77 20.14
CA ALA A 83 6.74 19.85 19.94
C ALA A 83 7.22 20.88 18.88
N MET A 84 8.53 21.18 18.85
CA MET A 84 9.11 22.08 17.85
C MET A 84 9.07 21.47 16.44
N GLU A 85 9.44 20.20 16.30
CA GLU A 85 9.36 19.49 15.02
C GLU A 85 7.91 19.40 14.51
N ARG A 86 6.94 19.13 15.40
CA ARG A 86 5.52 19.09 15.04
C ARG A 86 5.00 20.44 14.53
N ASN A 87 5.38 21.53 15.19
CA ASN A 87 5.02 22.88 14.73
C ASN A 87 5.63 23.22 13.35
N ILE A 88 6.87 22.80 13.11
CA ILE A 88 7.53 22.96 11.81
C ILE A 88 6.82 22.11 10.75
N TYR A 89 6.54 20.85 11.06
CA TYR A 89 5.81 19.93 10.19
C TYR A 89 4.44 20.51 9.78
N SER A 90 3.64 21.01 10.72
CA SER A 90 2.32 21.59 10.41
C SER A 90 2.45 22.76 9.44
N ARG A 91 3.42 23.67 9.66
CA ARG A 91 3.66 24.79 8.73
C ARG A 91 4.11 24.33 7.35
N ILE A 92 4.93 23.28 7.28
CA ILE A 92 5.36 22.70 6.00
C ILE A 92 4.18 22.07 5.27
N MET A 93 3.31 21.36 5.98
CA MET A 93 2.09 20.80 5.42
C MET A 93 1.16 21.89 4.90
N ASP A 94 0.96 22.98 5.65
CA ASP A 94 0.18 24.14 5.18
C ASP A 94 0.76 24.70 3.88
N ILE A 95 2.08 24.94 3.84
CA ILE A 95 2.76 25.43 2.63
C ILE A 95 2.59 24.45 1.48
N LEU A 96 2.73 23.14 1.73
CA LEU A 96 2.52 22.11 0.73
C LEU A 96 1.11 22.19 0.17
N TYR A 97 0.08 22.23 1.01
CA TYR A 97 -1.32 22.34 0.55
C TYR A 97 -1.56 23.57 -0.33
N TRP A 98 -0.91 24.70 -0.05
CA TRP A 98 -1.07 25.94 -0.84
C TRP A 98 -0.20 26.01 -2.10
N GLU A 99 1.02 25.45 -2.07
CA GLU A 99 1.97 25.50 -3.19
C GLU A 99 1.86 24.32 -4.16
N LEU A 100 1.21 23.21 -3.75
CA LEU A 100 1.13 22.00 -4.58
C LEU A 100 0.42 22.30 -5.90
N ARG A 101 1.10 21.97 -7.00
CA ARG A 101 0.52 22.00 -8.33
C ARG A 101 0.26 20.58 -8.81
N PRO A 102 -0.75 20.36 -9.67
CA PRO A 102 -0.91 19.07 -10.31
C PRO A 102 0.35 18.71 -11.10
N PRO A 103 0.78 17.42 -11.08
CA PRO A 103 1.93 16.99 -11.84
C PRO A 103 1.72 17.25 -13.34
N PRO A 104 2.77 17.62 -14.11
CA PRO A 104 2.69 17.69 -15.56
C PRO A 104 2.30 16.33 -16.15
N MET A 105 1.65 16.34 -17.32
CA MET A 105 1.31 15.09 -18.02
C MET A 105 2.57 14.26 -18.30
N GLY A 106 2.49 12.95 -18.09
CA GLY A 106 3.57 12.00 -18.34
C GLY A 106 4.62 11.92 -17.23
N VAL A 107 4.46 12.66 -16.13
CA VAL A 107 5.31 12.52 -14.93
C VAL A 107 4.59 11.64 -13.91
N ASP A 108 5.33 10.70 -13.32
CA ASP A 108 4.82 9.90 -12.21
C ASP A 108 4.39 10.81 -11.04
N PRO A 109 3.09 10.81 -10.65
CA PRO A 109 2.59 11.70 -9.61
C PRO A 109 3.33 11.51 -8.28
N THR A 110 3.60 10.27 -7.90
CA THR A 110 4.26 9.91 -6.63
C THR A 110 5.66 10.53 -6.54
N GLU A 111 6.47 10.38 -7.58
CA GLU A 111 7.82 10.95 -7.62
C GLU A 111 7.80 12.48 -7.75
N TYR A 112 6.83 13.05 -8.48
CA TYR A 112 6.63 14.49 -8.54
C TYR A 112 6.36 15.08 -7.15
N PHE A 113 5.39 14.53 -6.42
CA PHE A 113 5.06 15.00 -5.07
C PHE A 113 6.21 14.79 -4.08
N ARG A 114 6.93 13.67 -4.19
CA ARG A 114 8.15 13.41 -3.41
C ARG A 114 9.19 14.51 -3.61
N ARG A 115 9.43 14.89 -4.86
CA ARG A 115 10.38 15.95 -5.20
C ARG A 115 9.94 17.32 -4.66
N GLU A 116 8.67 17.68 -4.82
CA GLU A 116 8.17 18.97 -4.31
C GLU A 116 8.15 19.02 -2.78
N ALA A 117 7.77 17.94 -2.10
CA ALA A 117 7.86 17.81 -0.65
C ALA A 117 9.29 18.06 -0.15
N ARG A 118 10.28 17.37 -0.74
CA ARG A 118 11.70 17.57 -0.42
C ARG A 118 12.15 19.01 -0.64
N ARG A 119 11.76 19.60 -1.77
CA ARG A 119 12.11 20.98 -2.13
C ARG A 119 11.57 21.99 -1.11
N ILE A 120 10.32 21.85 -0.68
CA ILE A 120 9.70 22.75 0.29
C ILE A 120 10.37 22.60 1.66
N VAL A 121 10.64 21.36 2.10
CA VAL A 121 11.36 21.10 3.36
C VAL A 121 12.75 21.76 3.35
N ILE A 122 13.52 21.60 2.27
CA ILE A 122 14.86 22.19 2.11
C ILE A 122 14.79 23.72 2.12
N ARG A 123 13.85 24.32 1.37
CA ARG A 123 13.66 25.78 1.33
C ARG A 123 13.29 26.33 2.70
N TYR A 124 12.42 25.64 3.42
CA TYR A 124 11.99 26.03 4.76
C TYR A 124 13.16 25.94 5.77
N ARG A 125 13.99 24.88 5.68
CA ARG A 125 15.23 24.74 6.45
C ARG A 125 16.18 25.91 6.24
N LEU A 126 16.44 26.26 4.98
CA LEU A 126 17.29 27.40 4.64
C LEU A 126 16.78 28.72 5.20
N ARG A 127 15.45 28.92 5.20
CA ARG A 127 14.83 30.15 5.74
C ARG A 127 14.91 30.25 7.26
N LEU A 128 14.78 29.13 7.98
CA LEU A 128 14.89 29.10 9.43
C LEU A 128 16.35 29.15 9.93
N GLY A 129 17.31 28.77 9.10
CA GLY A 129 18.72 28.75 9.45
C GLY A 129 19.05 27.66 10.46
N ARG A 130 19.86 27.97 11.49
CA ARG A 130 20.25 26.99 12.51
C ARG A 130 19.08 26.65 13.44
N THR A 131 18.67 25.39 13.44
CA THR A 131 17.63 24.84 14.31
C THR A 131 18.19 23.72 15.20
N PRO A 132 18.87 24.05 16.32
CA PRO A 132 19.40 23.04 17.24
C PRO A 132 18.29 22.12 17.77
N GLY A 133 18.52 20.81 17.77
CA GLY A 133 17.58 19.81 18.30
C GLY A 133 16.42 19.42 17.38
N VAL A 134 16.32 20.01 16.19
CA VAL A 134 15.33 19.63 15.16
C VAL A 134 15.96 18.63 14.19
N SER A 135 15.33 17.47 14.01
CA SER A 135 15.70 16.53 12.95
C SER A 135 14.87 16.78 11.69
N TRP A 136 15.50 17.34 10.67
CA TRP A 136 14.86 17.59 9.38
C TRP A 136 14.54 16.29 8.63
N ALA A 137 15.35 15.26 8.87
CA ALA A 137 15.14 13.92 8.34
C ALA A 137 13.86 13.28 8.88
N LYS A 138 13.58 13.48 10.18
CA LYS A 138 12.33 13.04 10.81
C LYS A 138 11.13 13.79 10.24
N ILE A 139 11.23 15.11 10.10
CA ILE A 139 10.16 15.91 9.50
C ILE A 139 9.87 15.44 8.07
N LEU A 140 10.91 15.23 7.26
CA LEU A 140 10.76 14.75 5.89
C LEU A 140 10.07 13.38 5.84
N TYR A 141 10.41 12.46 6.75
CA TYR A 141 9.74 11.17 6.87
C TYR A 141 8.22 11.35 7.07
N TYR A 142 7.80 12.14 8.06
CA TYR A 142 6.38 12.39 8.32
C TYR A 142 5.68 13.07 7.14
N VAL A 143 6.34 14.02 6.47
CA VAL A 143 5.80 14.67 5.27
C VAL A 143 5.60 13.65 4.15
N GLU A 144 6.60 12.83 3.83
CA GLU A 144 6.48 11.79 2.78
C GLU A 144 5.41 10.76 3.14
N ARG A 145 5.35 10.32 4.40
CA ARG A 145 4.34 9.40 4.93
C ARG A 145 2.92 9.93 4.78
N ASP A 146 2.70 11.21 5.09
CA ASP A 146 1.37 11.81 5.15
C ASP A 146 0.91 12.39 3.81
N THR A 147 1.81 12.73 2.90
CA THR A 147 1.45 13.24 1.57
C THR A 147 1.41 12.14 0.50
N ILE A 148 2.41 11.25 0.49
CA ILE A 148 2.60 10.26 -0.57
C ILE A 148 2.22 8.86 -0.10
N GLY A 149 2.58 8.53 1.15
CA GLY A 149 2.25 7.25 1.77
C GLY A 149 0.79 7.16 2.23
N PHE A 150 0.50 6.16 3.04
CA PHE A 150 -0.86 5.90 3.55
C PHE A 150 -1.16 6.63 4.87
N GLY A 151 -0.39 7.66 5.23
CA GLY A 151 -0.60 8.42 6.46
C GLY A 151 -0.27 7.60 7.73
N PRO A 152 -1.06 7.69 8.81
CA PRO A 152 -0.79 6.97 10.05
C PRO A 152 -0.72 5.44 9.92
N ILE A 153 -1.38 4.87 8.91
CA ILE A 153 -1.35 3.41 8.65
C ILE A 153 -0.19 2.98 7.74
N ASP A 154 0.63 3.91 7.24
CA ASP A 154 1.76 3.62 6.35
C ASP A 154 2.73 2.57 6.91
N PRO A 155 3.08 2.54 8.21
CA PRO A 155 3.90 1.46 8.76
C PRO A 155 3.25 0.07 8.62
N LEU A 156 1.92 -0.04 8.81
CA LEU A 156 1.18 -1.30 8.63
C LEU A 156 1.15 -1.71 7.16
N MET A 157 1.04 -0.74 6.26
CA MET A 157 1.09 -0.99 4.81
C MET A 157 2.46 -1.51 4.37
N ARG A 158 3.55 -1.06 5.01
CA ARG A 158 4.91 -1.54 4.73
C ARG A 158 5.24 -2.93 5.26
N ASP A 159 4.47 -3.45 6.24
CA ASP A 159 4.80 -4.73 6.86
C ASP A 159 4.41 -5.93 5.97
N PRO A 160 5.37 -6.72 5.44
CA PRO A 160 5.05 -7.89 4.61
C PRO A 160 4.34 -9.02 5.35
N ASN A 161 4.30 -8.99 6.70
CA ASN A 161 3.65 -10.00 7.52
C ASN A 161 2.17 -9.70 7.81
N ILE A 162 1.69 -8.50 7.48
CA ILE A 162 0.28 -8.13 7.63
C ILE A 162 -0.45 -8.42 6.31
N GLU A 163 -1.57 -9.15 6.41
CA GLU A 163 -2.45 -9.44 5.27
C GLU A 163 -3.69 -8.56 5.27
N ASP A 164 -4.32 -8.36 6.43
CA ASP A 164 -5.50 -7.50 6.55
C ASP A 164 -5.29 -6.39 7.58
N ILE A 165 -5.86 -5.22 7.32
CA ILE A 165 -5.92 -4.07 8.24
C ILE A 165 -7.37 -3.63 8.35
N SER A 166 -7.92 -3.60 9.55
CA SER A 166 -9.34 -3.29 9.81
C SER A 166 -9.48 -2.14 10.81
N CYS A 167 -10.21 -1.11 10.42
CA CYS A 167 -10.60 0.01 11.27
C CYS A 167 -12.13 0.04 11.41
N ASP A 168 -12.61 -0.29 12.61
CA ASP A 168 -14.04 -0.49 12.90
C ASP A 168 -14.74 0.77 13.44
N GLY A 169 -14.09 1.93 13.35
CA GLY A 169 -14.64 3.22 13.76
C GLY A 169 -13.78 4.01 14.74
N VAL A 170 -14.29 5.16 15.15
CA VAL A 170 -13.60 6.11 16.04
C VAL A 170 -13.55 5.58 17.48
N GLY A 171 -12.43 5.81 18.17
CA GLY A 171 -12.18 5.37 19.53
C GLY A 171 -11.84 3.87 19.65
N ARG A 172 -11.78 3.14 18.53
CA ARG A 172 -11.39 1.73 18.48
C ARG A 172 -9.97 1.57 17.96
N ARG A 173 -9.28 0.54 18.47
CA ARG A 173 -7.97 0.14 17.96
C ARG A 173 -8.13 -0.43 16.55
N ILE A 174 -7.18 -0.13 15.67
CA ILE A 174 -7.06 -0.83 14.39
C ILE A 174 -6.61 -2.26 14.68
N TYR A 175 -7.25 -3.23 14.04
CA TYR A 175 -6.84 -4.63 14.06
C TYR A 175 -6.06 -4.97 12.80
N VAL A 176 -5.14 -5.92 12.93
CA VAL A 176 -4.39 -6.46 11.81
C VAL A 176 -4.42 -7.99 11.84
N TRP A 177 -4.51 -8.62 10.67
CA TRP A 177 -4.25 -10.05 10.54
C TRP A 177 -2.77 -10.25 10.23
N HIS A 178 -2.02 -10.73 11.21
CA HIS A 178 -0.59 -11.01 11.08
C HIS A 178 -0.36 -12.51 10.81
N ARG A 179 0.45 -12.85 9.81
CA ARG A 179 0.68 -14.25 9.37
C ARG A 179 1.02 -15.26 10.46
N ARG A 180 1.69 -14.80 11.52
CA ARG A 180 2.12 -15.64 12.66
C ARG A 180 1.26 -15.53 13.91
N TYR A 181 0.52 -14.43 14.06
CA TYR A 181 -0.18 -14.09 15.30
C TYR A 181 -1.69 -13.90 15.10
N GLU A 182 -2.17 -14.07 13.86
CA GLU A 182 -3.57 -13.90 13.46
C GLU A 182 -4.10 -12.49 13.78
N TYR A 183 -5.38 -12.35 14.16
CA TYR A 183 -5.96 -11.06 14.52
C TYR A 183 -5.38 -10.53 15.83
N ILE A 184 -4.64 -9.43 15.74
CA ILE A 184 -4.10 -8.72 16.90
C ILE A 184 -4.42 -7.22 16.83
N PRO A 185 -4.77 -6.58 17.97
CA PRO A 185 -4.97 -5.14 18.02
C PRO A 185 -3.65 -4.40 17.90
N THR A 186 -3.71 -3.20 17.32
CA THR A 186 -2.58 -2.27 17.26
C THR A 186 -2.67 -1.19 18.35
N ASN A 187 -1.60 -0.43 18.53
CA ASN A 187 -1.60 0.80 19.34
C ASN A 187 -2.23 2.02 18.64
N LEU A 188 -2.67 1.89 17.38
CA LEU A 188 -3.23 2.97 16.59
C LEU A 188 -4.74 3.11 16.84
N VAL A 189 -5.18 4.31 17.20
CA VAL A 189 -6.58 4.68 17.47
C VAL A 189 -6.85 6.04 16.85
N PHE A 190 -7.94 6.15 16.09
CA PHE A 190 -8.47 7.44 15.65
C PHE A 190 -9.42 7.98 16.71
N ASN A 191 -9.14 9.16 17.25
CA ASN A 191 -9.96 9.76 18.30
C ASN A 191 -10.96 10.81 17.77
N SER A 192 -10.79 11.24 16.51
CA SER A 192 -11.63 12.24 15.84
C SER A 192 -12.25 11.64 14.58
N GLU A 193 -13.52 11.95 14.33
CA GLU A 193 -14.23 11.60 13.10
C GLU A 193 -13.58 12.29 11.90
N GLU A 194 -13.14 13.54 12.08
CA GLU A 194 -12.49 14.33 11.04
C GLU A 194 -11.16 13.70 10.57
N GLU A 195 -10.36 13.19 11.50
CA GLU A 195 -9.09 12.52 11.16
C GLU A 195 -9.33 11.23 10.35
N LEU A 196 -10.31 10.41 10.76
CA LEU A 196 -10.65 9.18 10.08
C LEU A 196 -11.29 9.43 8.70
N ASP A 197 -12.21 10.39 8.62
CA ASP A 197 -12.84 10.81 7.37
C ASP A 197 -11.78 11.35 6.38
N ALA A 198 -10.83 12.17 6.85
CA ALA A 198 -9.76 12.69 6.02
C ALA A 198 -8.86 11.57 5.47
N LEU A 199 -8.54 10.57 6.29
CA LEU A 199 -7.77 9.41 5.83
C LEU A 199 -8.55 8.62 4.77
N ILE A 200 -9.84 8.35 5.01
CA ILE A 200 -10.68 7.61 4.07
C ILE A 200 -10.79 8.33 2.73
N VAL A 201 -11.06 9.64 2.73
CA VAL A 201 -11.10 10.45 1.51
C VAL A 201 -9.77 10.38 0.77
N LYS A 202 -8.64 10.47 1.49
CA LYS A 202 -7.31 10.31 0.90
C LYS A 202 -7.13 8.92 0.25
N LEU A 203 -7.44 7.83 0.97
CA LEU A 203 -7.29 6.46 0.47
C LEU A 203 -8.16 6.22 -0.78
N VAL A 204 -9.40 6.69 -0.76
CA VAL A 204 -10.32 6.56 -1.90
C VAL A 204 -9.83 7.37 -3.11
N HIS A 205 -9.33 8.59 -2.90
CA HIS A 205 -8.71 9.40 -3.96
C HIS A 205 -7.42 8.76 -4.51
N MET A 206 -6.58 8.16 -3.66
CA MET A 206 -5.40 7.40 -4.10
C MET A 206 -5.77 6.23 -5.02
N ALA A 207 -6.96 5.65 -4.83
CA ALA A 207 -7.50 4.60 -5.70
C ALA A 207 -8.25 5.14 -6.94
N GLY A 208 -8.25 6.46 -7.17
CA GLY A 208 -8.92 7.10 -8.31
C GLY A 208 -10.46 7.08 -8.24
N LYS A 209 -11.04 6.88 -7.05
CA LYS A 209 -12.49 6.90 -6.81
C LYS A 209 -12.89 8.10 -5.95
N HIS A 210 -14.19 8.28 -5.75
CA HIS A 210 -14.75 9.30 -4.87
C HIS A 210 -15.67 8.68 -3.83
N VAL A 211 -15.74 9.30 -2.65
CA VAL A 211 -16.63 8.91 -1.55
C VAL A 211 -17.42 10.13 -1.09
N SER A 212 -18.69 9.93 -0.73
CA SER A 212 -19.56 11.01 -0.24
C SER A 212 -20.67 10.45 0.63
N VAL A 213 -21.46 11.32 1.28
CA VAL A 213 -22.65 10.90 2.04
C VAL A 213 -23.68 10.23 1.13
N ALA A 214 -23.81 10.67 -0.13
CA ALA A 214 -24.72 10.07 -1.09
C ALA A 214 -24.23 8.71 -1.63
N PHE A 215 -22.92 8.48 -1.62
CA PHE A 215 -22.28 7.24 -2.06
C PHE A 215 -21.28 6.77 -0.99
N PRO A 216 -21.77 6.24 0.14
CA PRO A 216 -20.95 6.00 1.32
C PRO A 216 -20.17 4.68 1.26
N ILE A 217 -20.49 3.79 0.31
CA ILE A 217 -19.83 2.49 0.17
C ILE A 217 -18.88 2.54 -1.03
N VAL A 218 -17.61 2.25 -0.79
CA VAL A 218 -16.58 2.22 -1.84
C VAL A 218 -15.77 0.93 -1.74
N ASP A 219 -15.66 0.24 -2.86
CA ASP A 219 -14.69 -0.84 -3.07
C ASP A 219 -13.65 -0.33 -4.08
N ALA A 220 -12.36 -0.39 -3.78
CA ALA A 220 -11.31 0.20 -4.59
C ALA A 220 -10.00 -0.58 -4.52
N ILE A 221 -9.08 -0.27 -5.44
CA ILE A 221 -7.74 -0.86 -5.48
C ILE A 221 -6.74 0.26 -5.21
N LEU A 222 -6.04 0.16 -4.09
CA LEU A 222 -4.96 1.06 -3.70
C LEU A 222 -3.68 0.79 -4.51
N PRO A 223 -2.75 1.77 -4.55
CA PRO A 223 -1.38 1.52 -5.03
C PRO A 223 -0.77 0.27 -4.36
N GLY A 224 -0.06 -0.54 -5.14
CA GLY A 224 0.40 -1.88 -4.72
C GLY A 224 -0.60 -3.00 -4.99
N GLY A 225 -1.81 -2.66 -5.48
CA GLY A 225 -2.86 -3.62 -5.81
C GLY A 225 -3.75 -4.01 -4.64
N HIS A 226 -3.54 -3.42 -3.45
CA HIS A 226 -4.28 -3.75 -2.23
C HIS A 226 -5.76 -3.38 -2.35
N ARG A 227 -6.65 -4.27 -1.91
CA ARG A 227 -8.09 -4.01 -1.95
C ARG A 227 -8.50 -3.17 -0.75
N LEU A 228 -9.31 -2.15 -0.98
CA LEU A 228 -9.85 -1.24 0.02
C LEU A 228 -11.38 -1.33 -0.02
N ALA A 229 -11.98 -1.69 1.10
CA ALA A 229 -13.41 -1.55 1.34
C ALA A 229 -13.64 -0.44 2.36
N VAL A 230 -14.56 0.47 2.08
CA VAL A 230 -14.87 1.64 2.93
C VAL A 230 -16.38 1.74 3.14
N THR A 231 -16.76 2.08 4.36
CA THR A 231 -18.06 2.70 4.63
C THR A 231 -17.85 4.10 5.22
N TYR A 232 -18.52 5.09 4.66
CA TYR A 232 -18.30 6.49 4.99
C TYR A 232 -19.42 7.05 5.85
N ARG A 233 -19.03 7.69 6.95
CA ARG A 233 -19.87 8.31 7.97
C ARG A 233 -20.91 7.36 8.56
N LYS A 234 -21.89 7.95 9.23
CA LYS A 234 -22.87 7.23 10.06
C LYS A 234 -24.10 6.72 9.31
N GLU A 235 -24.19 6.96 7.99
CA GLU A 235 -25.32 6.51 7.17
C GLU A 235 -25.39 4.99 7.08
N VAL A 236 -24.22 4.32 7.05
CA VAL A 236 -24.12 2.86 6.90
C VAL A 236 -23.57 2.19 8.16
N SER A 237 -22.67 2.86 8.90
CA SER A 237 -22.04 2.32 10.11
C SER A 237 -22.35 3.17 11.33
N THR A 238 -22.95 2.56 12.35
CA THR A 238 -23.30 3.26 13.60
C THR A 238 -22.07 3.77 14.38
N SER A 239 -20.90 3.18 14.14
CA SER A 239 -19.64 3.52 14.82
C SER A 239 -18.82 4.59 14.09
N GLY A 240 -19.40 5.25 13.09
CA GLY A 240 -18.72 6.17 12.19
C GLY A 240 -18.09 5.45 11.00
N SER A 241 -17.25 6.16 10.26
CA SER A 241 -16.61 5.62 9.06
C SER A 241 -15.73 4.40 9.38
N THR A 242 -15.69 3.43 8.47
CA THR A 242 -14.86 2.22 8.62
C THR A 242 -14.11 1.93 7.34
N PHE A 243 -13.00 1.22 7.46
CA PHE A 243 -12.30 0.67 6.30
C PHE A 243 -11.66 -0.67 6.61
N THR A 244 -11.52 -1.49 5.58
CA THR A 244 -10.70 -2.70 5.61
C THR A 244 -9.81 -2.71 4.38
N ILE A 245 -8.52 -2.95 4.60
CA ILE A 245 -7.53 -3.12 3.54
C ILE A 245 -7.07 -4.56 3.55
N ARG A 246 -7.24 -5.25 2.43
CA ARG A 246 -6.64 -6.55 2.16
C ARG A 246 -5.40 -6.35 1.30
N LYS A 247 -4.26 -6.62 1.90
CA LYS A 247 -2.95 -6.53 1.27
C LYS A 247 -2.71 -7.75 0.40
N PHE A 248 -2.07 -7.50 -0.72
CA PHE A 248 -1.55 -8.54 -1.58
C PHE A 248 -0.06 -8.59 -1.40
N ARG A 249 0.47 -9.80 -1.43
CA ARG A 249 1.89 -10.04 -1.30
C ARG A 249 2.59 -9.54 -2.56
N GLU A 250 3.59 -8.68 -2.41
CA GLU A 250 4.39 -8.20 -3.55
C GLU A 250 5.17 -9.35 -4.20
N ASP A 251 5.66 -10.28 -3.37
CA ASP A 251 6.40 -11.46 -3.82
C ASP A 251 5.46 -12.68 -3.89
N PRO A 252 5.09 -13.16 -5.10
CA PRO A 252 4.18 -14.28 -5.26
C PRO A 252 4.80 -15.58 -4.74
N ILE A 253 3.95 -16.45 -4.19
CA ILE A 253 4.37 -17.78 -3.71
C ILE A 253 4.78 -18.62 -4.92
N THR A 254 5.98 -19.19 -4.88
CA THR A 254 6.47 -20.07 -5.95
C THR A 254 6.17 -21.53 -5.67
N ILE A 255 6.24 -22.37 -6.71
CA ILE A 255 6.12 -23.83 -6.54
C ILE A 255 7.22 -24.39 -5.61
N VAL A 256 8.40 -23.77 -5.61
CA VAL A 256 9.53 -24.17 -4.75
C VAL A 256 9.21 -23.89 -3.28
N ASP A 257 8.55 -22.76 -2.99
CA ASP A 257 8.09 -22.44 -1.64
C ASP A 257 7.06 -23.45 -1.16
N MET A 258 6.11 -23.83 -2.03
CA MET A 258 5.11 -24.85 -1.70
C MET A 258 5.74 -26.21 -1.39
N ILE A 259 6.79 -26.59 -2.12
CA ILE A 259 7.56 -27.81 -1.82
C ILE A 259 8.27 -27.70 -0.48
N ARG A 260 8.92 -26.57 -0.19
CA ARG A 260 9.62 -26.32 1.08
C ARG A 260 8.68 -26.34 2.28
N TRP A 261 7.45 -25.84 2.13
CA TRP A 261 6.44 -25.86 3.18
C TRP A 261 5.75 -27.22 3.33
N GLY A 262 6.01 -28.17 2.42
CA GLY A 262 5.36 -29.48 2.42
C GLY A 262 3.91 -29.45 1.92
N THR A 263 3.47 -28.35 1.29
CA THR A 263 2.13 -28.22 0.70
C THR A 263 1.96 -29.13 -0.52
N VAL A 264 3.03 -29.30 -1.31
CA VAL A 264 3.05 -30.17 -2.50
C VAL A 264 4.37 -30.95 -2.50
N SER A 265 4.34 -32.25 -2.81
CA SER A 265 5.57 -33.03 -2.93
C SER A 265 6.31 -32.71 -4.25
N PRO A 266 7.63 -32.87 -4.33
CA PRO A 266 8.38 -32.67 -5.56
C PRO A 266 7.83 -33.49 -6.76
N GLU A 267 7.38 -34.72 -6.50
CA GLU A 267 6.82 -35.62 -7.52
C GLU A 267 5.49 -35.09 -8.05
N VAL A 268 4.61 -34.60 -7.17
CA VAL A 268 3.33 -33.99 -7.58
C VAL A 268 3.57 -32.69 -8.34
N ALA A 269 4.53 -31.87 -7.89
CA ALA A 269 4.89 -30.64 -8.59
C ALA A 269 5.43 -30.93 -10.01
N ALA A 270 6.28 -31.95 -10.17
CA ALA A 270 6.77 -32.38 -11.47
C ALA A 270 5.65 -32.91 -12.37
N TYR A 271 4.72 -33.70 -11.82
CA TYR A 271 3.54 -34.16 -12.54
C TYR A 271 2.66 -33.00 -13.03
N LEU A 272 2.36 -32.04 -12.15
CA LEU A 272 1.59 -30.85 -12.52
C LEU A 272 2.31 -30.01 -13.57
N TRP A 273 3.64 -29.90 -13.49
CA TRP A 273 4.43 -29.22 -14.51
C TRP A 273 4.26 -29.86 -15.90
N MET A 274 4.33 -31.19 -15.99
CA MET A 274 4.09 -31.90 -17.24
C MET A 274 2.69 -31.62 -17.80
N LEU A 275 1.65 -31.63 -16.96
CA LEU A 275 0.29 -31.31 -17.38
C LEU A 275 0.18 -29.88 -17.93
N ILE A 276 0.79 -28.91 -17.25
CA ILE A 276 0.81 -27.49 -17.66
C ILE A 276 1.56 -27.32 -18.99
N GLU A 277 2.69 -27.99 -19.17
CA GLU A 277 3.48 -27.94 -20.41
C GLU A 277 2.68 -28.44 -21.63
N HIS A 278 1.85 -29.47 -21.41
CA HIS A 278 0.92 -30.02 -22.38
C HIS A 278 -0.43 -29.30 -22.45
N LYS A 279 -0.57 -28.13 -21.80
CA LYS A 279 -1.77 -27.27 -21.82
C LYS A 279 -3.04 -27.98 -21.36
N MET A 280 -2.92 -28.89 -20.39
CA MET A 280 -4.08 -29.56 -19.81
C MET A 280 -4.90 -28.57 -18.97
N THR A 281 -6.23 -28.64 -19.08
CA THR A 281 -7.15 -27.84 -18.28
C THR A 281 -7.22 -28.40 -16.85
N GLY A 282 -7.14 -27.53 -15.85
CA GLY A 282 -7.22 -27.90 -14.44
C GLY A 282 -7.97 -26.86 -13.61
N LEU A 283 -8.45 -27.28 -12.43
CA LEU A 283 -9.15 -26.43 -11.48
C LEU A 283 -8.55 -26.63 -10.07
N VAL A 284 -8.25 -25.53 -9.38
CA VAL A 284 -7.81 -25.56 -7.98
C VAL A 284 -9.03 -25.35 -7.09
N ILE A 285 -9.39 -26.37 -6.31
CA ILE A 285 -10.61 -26.40 -5.49
C ILE A 285 -10.22 -26.34 -4.00
N GLY A 286 -11.05 -25.69 -3.20
CA GLY A 286 -10.86 -25.59 -1.74
C GLY A 286 -11.78 -24.56 -1.10
N VAL A 287 -11.87 -24.56 0.22
CA VAL A 287 -12.64 -23.56 0.98
C VAL A 287 -11.99 -22.17 0.89
N THR A 288 -12.73 -21.13 1.29
CA THR A 288 -12.16 -19.77 1.42
C THR A 288 -11.00 -19.78 2.42
N GLY A 289 -9.89 -19.13 2.06
CA GLY A 289 -8.67 -19.12 2.90
C GLY A 289 -7.75 -20.35 2.75
N ALA A 290 -8.14 -21.39 2.01
CA ALA A 290 -7.33 -22.60 1.83
C ALA A 290 -6.08 -22.42 0.91
N GLY A 291 -5.80 -21.20 0.46
CA GLY A 291 -4.65 -20.93 -0.42
C GLY A 291 -4.89 -21.23 -1.91
N LYS A 292 -6.14 -21.29 -2.39
CA LYS A 292 -6.47 -21.55 -3.81
C LYS A 292 -5.73 -20.64 -4.77
N THR A 293 -5.88 -19.32 -4.63
CA THR A 293 -5.23 -18.34 -5.51
C THR A 293 -3.72 -18.43 -5.40
N SER A 294 -3.19 -18.70 -4.19
CA SER A 294 -1.76 -18.93 -3.97
C SER A 294 -1.24 -20.13 -4.76
N THR A 295 -1.96 -21.26 -4.75
CA THR A 295 -1.61 -22.45 -5.53
C THR A 295 -1.72 -22.20 -7.02
N LEU A 296 -2.77 -21.51 -7.47
CA LEU A 296 -2.92 -21.12 -8.87
C LEU A 296 -1.75 -20.25 -9.33
N ASN A 297 -1.37 -19.25 -8.54
CA ASN A 297 -0.25 -18.36 -8.84
C ASN A 297 1.09 -19.12 -8.87
N ALA A 298 1.33 -20.01 -7.89
CA ALA A 298 2.52 -20.85 -7.84
C ALA A 298 2.63 -21.77 -9.05
N LEU A 299 1.53 -22.40 -9.46
CA LEU A 299 1.49 -23.24 -10.67
C LEU A 299 1.69 -22.42 -11.94
N ALA A 300 1.14 -21.20 -11.99
CA ALA A 300 1.34 -20.32 -13.14
C ALA A 300 2.80 -19.91 -13.35
N THR A 301 3.66 -20.00 -12.32
CA THR A 301 5.13 -19.83 -12.48
C THR A 301 5.79 -20.93 -13.31
N LEU A 302 5.14 -22.08 -13.51
CA LEU A 302 5.62 -23.19 -14.35
C LEU A 302 5.31 -22.98 -15.85
N LEU A 303 4.56 -21.94 -16.20
CA LEU A 303 4.22 -21.64 -17.59
C LEU A 303 5.47 -21.25 -18.38
N ARG A 304 5.56 -21.73 -19.63
CA ARG A 304 6.67 -21.36 -20.52
C ARG A 304 6.63 -19.84 -20.81
N PRO A 305 7.76 -19.12 -20.71
CA PRO A 305 7.81 -17.67 -20.93
C PRO A 305 7.30 -17.17 -22.28
N THR A 306 7.30 -18.03 -23.31
CA THR A 306 6.88 -17.69 -24.67
C THR A 306 5.36 -17.71 -24.88
N LEU A 307 4.58 -18.22 -23.92
CA LEU A 307 3.13 -18.34 -24.05
C LEU A 307 2.45 -16.98 -23.92
N LYS A 308 1.39 -16.78 -24.70
CA LYS A 308 0.45 -15.67 -24.46
C LYS A 308 -0.54 -16.06 -23.38
N VAL A 309 -0.52 -15.36 -22.25
CA VAL A 309 -1.41 -15.65 -21.13
C VAL A 309 -2.41 -14.52 -20.94
N VAL A 310 -3.68 -14.86 -20.73
CA VAL A 310 -4.71 -13.89 -20.31
C VAL A 310 -5.22 -14.29 -18.94
N THR A 311 -5.11 -13.40 -17.94
CA THR A 311 -5.75 -13.59 -16.64
C THR A 311 -7.04 -12.78 -16.57
N ILE A 312 -8.07 -13.34 -15.93
CA ILE A 312 -9.39 -12.73 -15.78
C ILE A 312 -9.78 -12.83 -14.31
N GLU A 313 -9.94 -11.69 -13.65
CA GLU A 313 -10.08 -11.63 -12.20
C GLU A 313 -11.09 -10.55 -11.77
N ASP A 314 -11.78 -10.74 -10.64
CA ASP A 314 -12.57 -9.65 -10.04
C ASP A 314 -11.66 -8.63 -9.33
N THR A 315 -10.58 -9.14 -8.73
CA THR A 315 -9.55 -8.34 -8.07
C THR A 315 -8.21 -8.88 -8.56
N PRO A 316 -7.25 -8.04 -8.97
CA PRO A 316 -5.99 -8.49 -9.55
C PRO A 316 -5.06 -9.10 -8.47
N GLU A 317 -5.19 -10.40 -8.23
CA GLU A 317 -4.41 -11.15 -7.24
C GLU A 317 -3.19 -11.84 -7.89
N LEU A 318 -3.31 -12.27 -9.15
CA LEU A 318 -2.26 -12.99 -9.86
C LEU A 318 -1.10 -12.05 -10.24
N ARG A 319 0.11 -12.60 -10.15
CA ARG A 319 1.38 -11.92 -10.45
C ARG A 319 2.28 -12.89 -11.20
N LEU A 320 2.25 -12.81 -12.53
CA LEU A 320 2.97 -13.75 -13.39
C LEU A 320 4.30 -13.16 -13.85
N PRO A 321 5.42 -13.92 -13.81
CA PRO A 321 6.71 -13.47 -14.33
C PRO A 321 6.79 -13.63 -15.86
N LEU A 322 5.76 -13.18 -16.59
CA LEU A 322 5.62 -13.34 -18.03
C LEU A 322 5.51 -11.97 -18.72
N GLU A 323 6.22 -11.80 -19.83
CA GLU A 323 6.15 -10.58 -20.64
C GLU A 323 4.87 -10.52 -21.49
N ASN A 324 4.49 -11.65 -22.12
CA ASN A 324 3.32 -11.74 -22.99
C ASN A 324 2.05 -12.07 -22.19
N TRP A 325 1.73 -11.20 -21.23
CA TRP A 325 0.61 -11.35 -20.31
C TRP A 325 -0.37 -10.18 -20.44
N VAL A 326 -1.66 -10.50 -20.55
CA VAL A 326 -2.76 -9.53 -20.48
C VAL A 326 -3.58 -9.81 -19.23
N GLN A 327 -3.68 -8.82 -18.34
CA GLN A 327 -4.53 -8.90 -17.14
C GLN A 327 -5.84 -8.17 -17.39
N LEU A 328 -6.96 -8.89 -17.28
CA LEU A 328 -8.31 -8.36 -17.40
C LEU A 328 -8.99 -8.39 -16.03
N VAL A 329 -9.59 -7.28 -15.64
CA VAL A 329 -10.25 -7.14 -14.33
C VAL A 329 -11.70 -6.72 -14.52
N SER A 330 -12.62 -7.34 -13.79
CA SER A 330 -14.04 -7.00 -13.85
C SER A 330 -14.29 -5.58 -13.34
N ARG A 331 -15.36 -4.96 -13.82
CA ARG A 331 -15.76 -3.60 -13.42
C ARG A 331 -17.23 -3.62 -13.00
N PRO A 332 -17.54 -3.65 -11.69
CA PRO A 332 -18.90 -3.50 -11.24
C PRO A 332 -19.45 -2.11 -11.62
N SER A 333 -20.71 -2.05 -12.03
CA SER A 333 -21.41 -0.76 -12.20
C SER A 333 -21.89 -0.26 -10.83
N TYR A 334 -21.75 1.04 -10.60
CA TYR A 334 -22.22 1.74 -9.40
C TYR A 334 -23.34 2.75 -9.74
N GLY A 335 -23.94 2.64 -10.93
CA GLY A 335 -25.03 3.52 -11.36
C GLY A 335 -26.32 3.29 -10.56
N ILE A 336 -27.07 4.35 -10.30
CA ILE A 336 -28.41 4.28 -9.70
C ILE A 336 -29.40 3.84 -10.78
N GLY A 337 -30.05 2.69 -10.60
CA GLY A 337 -31.09 2.17 -11.48
C GLY A 337 -31.02 0.66 -11.68
N ILE A 338 -32.04 0.07 -12.30
CA ILE A 338 -32.06 -1.36 -12.69
C ILE A 338 -31.03 -1.62 -13.81
N GLU A 339 -30.68 -0.59 -14.57
CA GLU A 339 -29.69 -0.67 -15.64
C GLU A 339 -28.28 -0.54 -15.07
N LYS A 340 -27.56 -1.66 -15.05
CA LYS A 340 -26.13 -1.78 -14.71
C LYS A 340 -25.24 -1.19 -15.81
N ILE A 341 -25.49 0.07 -16.18
CA ILE A 341 -24.80 0.73 -17.30
C ILE A 341 -23.29 0.72 -17.05
N GLY A 342 -22.55 0.15 -18.00
CA GLY A 342 -21.09 0.07 -17.95
C GLY A 342 -20.50 -1.05 -17.08
N GLU A 343 -21.31 -1.94 -16.52
CA GLU A 343 -20.76 -3.15 -15.89
C GLU A 343 -19.96 -3.97 -16.90
N VAL A 344 -18.80 -4.46 -16.49
CA VAL A 344 -17.98 -5.42 -17.26
C VAL A 344 -17.80 -6.64 -16.37
N THR A 345 -18.45 -7.73 -16.74
CA THR A 345 -18.45 -8.96 -15.94
C THR A 345 -17.29 -9.88 -16.32
N LEU A 346 -16.96 -10.87 -15.47
CA LEU A 346 -16.00 -11.92 -15.82
C LEU A 346 -16.40 -12.63 -17.12
N TYR A 347 -17.69 -12.85 -17.32
CA TYR A 347 -18.25 -13.44 -18.54
C TYR A 347 -17.90 -12.64 -19.81
N ASP A 348 -18.04 -11.31 -19.75
CA ASP A 348 -17.68 -10.42 -20.87
C ASP A 348 -16.17 -10.49 -21.16
N LEU A 349 -15.36 -10.56 -20.10
CA LEU A 349 -13.91 -10.67 -20.19
C LEU A 349 -13.44 -12.01 -20.76
N ILE A 350 -14.09 -13.12 -20.42
CA ILE A 350 -13.79 -14.42 -21.04
C ILE A 350 -14.08 -14.35 -22.53
N LYS A 351 -15.25 -13.83 -22.94
CA LYS A 351 -15.59 -13.71 -24.36
C LYS A 351 -14.61 -12.87 -25.16
N VAL A 352 -14.14 -11.74 -24.61
CA VAL A 352 -13.14 -10.91 -25.31
C VAL A 352 -11.77 -11.59 -25.32
N SER A 353 -11.39 -12.30 -24.27
CA SER A 353 -10.11 -13.01 -24.19
C SER A 353 -9.94 -14.04 -25.30
N LEU A 354 -11.02 -14.72 -25.71
CA LEU A 354 -11.00 -15.67 -26.84
C LEU A 354 -10.58 -15.00 -28.15
N ARG A 355 -10.83 -13.70 -28.31
CA ARG A 355 -10.39 -12.92 -29.49
C ARG A 355 -8.93 -12.50 -29.43
N TYR A 356 -8.29 -12.62 -28.26
CA TYR A 356 -6.87 -12.28 -28.10
C TYR A 356 -5.94 -13.41 -28.57
N ARG A 357 -6.49 -14.56 -28.98
CA ARG A 357 -5.73 -15.75 -29.35
C ARG A 357 -4.71 -16.14 -28.24
N PRO A 358 -5.15 -16.29 -26.98
CA PRO A 358 -4.28 -16.71 -25.89
C PRO A 358 -3.85 -18.17 -26.08
N ASP A 359 -2.67 -18.51 -25.56
CA ASP A 359 -2.26 -19.89 -25.37
C ASP A 359 -2.88 -20.50 -24.11
N ILE A 360 -3.04 -19.69 -23.06
CA ILE A 360 -3.59 -20.07 -21.76
C ILE A 360 -4.50 -18.94 -21.27
N ILE A 361 -5.69 -19.30 -20.78
CA ILE A 361 -6.59 -18.42 -20.04
C ILE A 361 -6.60 -18.88 -18.60
N ILE A 362 -6.41 -17.96 -17.67
CA ILE A 362 -6.52 -18.22 -16.23
C ILE A 362 -7.67 -17.37 -15.70
N VAL A 363 -8.67 -18.00 -15.11
CA VAL A 363 -9.76 -17.32 -14.40
C VAL A 363 -9.47 -17.43 -12.90
N GLY A 364 -9.35 -16.29 -12.21
CA GLY A 364 -8.93 -16.26 -10.81
C GLY A 364 -9.91 -17.01 -9.89
N GLU A 365 -11.21 -16.78 -10.08
CA GLU A 365 -12.26 -17.54 -9.42
C GLU A 365 -13.49 -17.61 -10.30
N VAL A 366 -14.21 -18.73 -10.23
CA VAL A 366 -15.46 -18.97 -10.95
C VAL A 366 -16.57 -19.16 -9.92
N ARG A 367 -17.58 -18.28 -9.96
CA ARG A 367 -18.72 -18.20 -9.03
C ARG A 367 -20.08 -18.22 -9.74
N GLY A 368 -20.14 -18.05 -11.06
CA GLY A 368 -21.39 -17.87 -11.79
C GLY A 368 -21.34 -18.26 -13.27
N GLU A 369 -22.04 -17.48 -14.10
CA GLU A 369 -22.29 -17.76 -15.52
C GLU A 369 -21.01 -17.86 -16.36
N GLU A 370 -19.92 -17.21 -15.91
CA GLU A 370 -18.61 -17.29 -16.53
C GLU A 370 -18.05 -18.73 -16.58
N ALA A 371 -18.54 -19.62 -15.70
CA ALA A 371 -18.23 -21.05 -15.74
C ALA A 371 -18.58 -21.67 -17.09
N TYR A 372 -19.74 -21.34 -17.65
CA TYR A 372 -20.22 -21.97 -18.87
C TYR A 372 -19.30 -21.67 -20.07
N VAL A 373 -18.86 -20.41 -20.19
CA VAL A 373 -17.98 -19.98 -21.28
C VAL A 373 -16.55 -20.50 -21.08
N LEU A 374 -16.10 -20.68 -19.84
CA LEU A 374 -14.79 -21.26 -19.56
C LEU A 374 -14.66 -22.70 -20.07
N PHE A 375 -15.75 -23.46 -20.08
CA PHE A 375 -15.79 -24.84 -20.59
C PHE A 375 -16.15 -24.96 -22.08
N GLN A 376 -16.46 -23.85 -22.76
CA GLN A 376 -16.62 -23.80 -24.22
C GLN A 376 -15.27 -23.60 -24.90
#